data_AF-A0A8K0DJE5-F1
#
_entry.id   AF-A0A8K0DJE5-F1
#
_cell.length_a   1.000
_cell.length_b   1.000
_cell.length_c   1.000
_cell.angle_alpha   90.00
_cell.angle_beta   90.00
_cell.angle_gamma   90.00
#
_symmetry.space_group_name_H-M   'P 1'
#
loop_
_entity.id
_entity.type
_entity.pdbx_description
1 polymer ?
#
loop_
_entity_poly.entity_id
_entity_poly.type
_entity_poly.pdbx_seq_one_letter_code
_entity_poly.pdbx_strand_id
1 'polypeptide(L)'
;MFVRNSTGVPFNNTARLDLDPLTPSLFLQEVEEVGVPDIDLIESTHLNRRLRFRQHLKSTIRERFRTEYLVRLKLISTKGSPKELSVGETVLIGNNNSKRIDWPLARITETIKGKDGHVRVVKL
;
A
#
# COMPACT_ATOMS: atom_id res chain seq x y z
N MET A 1 -18.42 -2.08 -12.27
CA MET A 1 -17.75 -2.19 -10.96
C MET A 1 -16.64 -3.21 -11.11
N PHE A 2 -15.38 -2.86 -10.83
CA PHE A 2 -14.23 -3.76 -11.05
C PHE A 2 -13.42 -3.86 -9.76
N VAL A 3 -13.09 -5.09 -9.36
CA VAL A 3 -12.36 -5.44 -8.13
C VAL A 3 -10.99 -6.01 -8.49
N ARG A 4 -9.94 -5.64 -7.76
CA ARG A 4 -8.58 -6.23 -7.85
C ARG A 4 -8.01 -6.50 -6.46
N ASN A 5 -7.26 -7.60 -6.36
CA ASN A 5 -6.83 -8.18 -5.09
C ASN A 5 -5.35 -7.85 -4.83
N SER A 6 -4.98 -7.64 -3.56
CA SER A 6 -3.63 -7.28 -3.09
C SER A 6 -3.16 -8.30 -2.06
N THR A 7 -2.00 -8.95 -2.25
CA THR A 7 -1.41 -9.92 -1.32
C THR A 7 -0.20 -9.31 -0.60
N GLY A 8 -0.18 -9.37 0.74
CA GLY A 8 0.94 -8.94 1.59
C GLY A 8 1.45 -10.08 2.48
N VAL A 9 2.77 -10.16 2.67
CA VAL A 9 3.52 -11.17 3.45
C VAL A 9 3.64 -10.68 4.92
N PRO A 10 3.56 -11.55 5.95
CA PRO A 10 3.30 -11.09 7.32
C PRO A 10 4.55 -10.55 8.02
N PHE A 11 4.39 -9.43 8.74
CA PHE A 11 5.26 -9.05 9.86
C PHE A 11 4.48 -9.27 11.16
N ASN A 12 5.03 -10.07 12.04
CA ASN A 12 4.35 -10.61 13.21
C ASN A 12 4.19 -9.52 14.29
N ASN A 13 2.95 -9.18 14.67
CA ASN A 13 2.65 -8.72 16.02
C ASN A 13 1.20 -9.08 16.38
N THR A 14 1.04 -9.56 17.61
CA THR A 14 -0.10 -10.31 18.14
C THR A 14 -1.29 -9.41 18.48
N ALA A 15 -2.20 -9.19 17.53
CA ALA A 15 -3.62 -8.92 17.77
C ALA A 15 -4.40 -9.20 16.47
N ARG A 16 -5.08 -10.34 16.44
CA ARG A 16 -5.94 -10.76 15.34
C ARG A 16 -7.13 -9.81 15.26
N LEU A 17 -7.20 -8.93 14.26
CA LEU A 17 -8.35 -8.73 13.34
C LEU A 17 -8.33 -7.42 12.54
N ASP A 18 -7.49 -6.44 12.88
CA ASP A 18 -7.45 -5.17 12.15
C ASP A 18 -6.13 -5.06 11.35
N LEU A 19 -6.12 -5.65 10.15
CA LEU A 19 -5.04 -5.43 9.19
C LEU A 19 -5.21 -4.03 8.60
N ASP A 20 -4.59 -3.03 9.21
CA ASP A 20 -4.39 -1.75 8.56
C ASP A 20 -3.46 -1.94 7.34
N PRO A 21 -3.81 -1.36 6.19
CA PRO A 21 -2.95 -1.43 5.03
C PRO A 21 -1.62 -0.71 5.33
N LEU A 22 -0.51 -1.37 5.02
CA LEU A 22 0.82 -0.76 5.04
C LEU A 22 0.80 0.52 4.20
N THR A 23 0.82 1.67 4.88
CA THR A 23 0.87 2.98 4.23
C THR A 23 2.34 3.40 4.07
N PRO A 24 2.72 4.07 2.96
CA PRO A 24 4.09 4.54 2.77
C PRO A 24 4.62 5.39 3.94
N SER A 25 3.74 6.05 4.69
CA SER A 25 4.08 6.79 5.91
C SER A 25 4.78 5.94 6.97
N LEU A 26 4.40 4.66 7.12
CA LEU A 26 5.01 3.74 8.09
C LEU A 26 6.51 3.51 7.83
N PHE A 27 6.95 3.66 6.57
CA PHE A 27 8.35 3.49 6.19
C PHE A 27 9.13 4.81 6.12
N LEU A 28 8.42 5.95 6.13
CA LEU A 28 9.00 7.28 5.95
C LEU A 28 9.16 8.06 7.25
N GLN A 29 8.62 7.57 8.36
CA GLN A 29 8.74 8.19 9.68
C GLN A 29 10.07 7.78 10.35
N GLU A 30 10.88 8.77 10.76
CA GLU A 30 12.11 8.56 11.54
C GLU A 30 11.78 8.28 13.01
N VAL A 31 12.55 7.42 13.66
CA VAL A 31 12.65 7.33 15.12
C VAL A 31 13.54 8.50 15.59
N GLU A 32 13.11 9.26 16.59
CA GLU A 32 13.90 10.39 17.12
C GLU A 32 15.16 9.88 17.85
N GLU A 33 16.33 10.38 17.44
CA GLU A 33 17.57 10.23 18.20
C GLU A 33 17.71 11.38 19.19
N VAL A 34 17.72 11.06 20.49
CA VAL A 34 17.98 12.02 21.59
C VAL A 34 19.48 12.04 21.88
N GLY A 35 20.15 13.16 21.58
CA GLY A 35 21.54 13.42 21.95
C GLY A 35 21.96 14.85 21.64
N VAL A 36 22.77 15.47 22.51
CA VAL A 36 23.14 16.90 22.45
C VAL A 36 24.63 17.07 22.13
N PRO A 37 24.99 17.57 20.93
CA PRO A 37 26.27 18.21 20.66
C PRO A 37 26.12 19.71 20.33
N ASP A 38 27.18 20.51 20.53
CA ASP A 38 27.20 21.98 20.42
C ASP A 38 26.54 22.54 19.15
N ILE A 39 25.56 23.41 19.36
CA ILE A 39 24.38 23.59 18.50
C ILE A 39 24.65 24.40 17.22
N ASP A 40 25.32 25.56 17.27
CA ASP A 40 25.17 26.54 16.19
C ASP A 40 26.01 26.27 14.91
N LEU A 41 27.24 25.77 15.04
CA LEU A 41 28.14 25.54 13.89
C LEU A 41 27.96 24.14 13.27
N ILE A 42 27.63 23.16 14.12
CA ILE A 42 27.35 21.78 13.73
C ILE A 42 25.99 21.74 13.02
N GLU A 43 24.97 22.47 13.50
CA GLU A 43 23.65 22.50 12.87
C GLU A 43 23.73 22.86 11.38
N SER A 44 24.31 23.99 10.99
CA SER A 44 24.17 24.43 9.59
C SER A 44 24.78 23.45 8.58
N THR A 45 25.92 22.83 8.88
CA THR A 45 26.61 21.92 7.96
C THR A 45 26.12 20.47 8.07
N HIS A 46 25.90 19.95 9.29
CA HIS A 46 25.34 18.62 9.49
C HIS A 46 23.85 18.55 9.17
N LEU A 47 23.04 19.57 9.46
CA LEU A 47 21.64 19.61 9.04
C LEU A 47 21.56 19.65 7.52
N ASN A 48 22.39 20.42 6.83
CA ASN A 48 22.43 20.41 5.37
C ASN A 48 22.88 19.06 4.81
N ARG A 49 23.89 18.41 5.42
CA ARG A 49 24.34 17.07 5.02
C ARG A 49 23.25 16.02 5.26
N ARG A 50 22.61 16.03 6.43
CA ARG A 50 21.53 15.12 6.82
C ARG A 50 20.27 15.35 5.97
N LEU A 51 19.95 16.61 5.65
CA LEU A 51 18.85 16.97 4.76
C LEU A 51 19.11 16.49 3.33
N ARG A 52 20.33 16.70 2.80
CA ARG A 52 20.73 16.16 1.49
C ARG A 52 20.69 14.64 1.46
N PHE A 53 21.16 13.98 2.51
CA PHE A 53 21.09 12.53 2.65
C PHE A 53 19.64 12.03 2.69
N ARG A 54 18.74 12.70 3.44
CA ARG A 54 17.30 12.40 3.46
C ARG A 54 16.65 12.59 2.09
N GLN A 55 16.96 13.67 1.40
CA GLN A 55 16.46 13.92 0.04
C GLN A 55 16.93 12.83 -0.92
N HIS A 56 18.19 12.43 -0.82
CA HIS A 56 18.77 11.34 -1.60
C HIS A 56 18.12 9.99 -1.29
N LEU A 57 17.91 9.65 0.00
CA LEU A 57 17.20 8.43 0.39
C LEU A 57 15.77 8.43 -0.14
N LYS A 58 15.04 9.54 0.00
CA LYS A 58 13.69 9.69 -0.54
C LYS A 58 13.66 9.51 -2.05
N SER A 59 14.62 10.09 -2.79
CA SER A 59 14.68 9.92 -4.25
C SER A 59 15.00 8.47 -4.63
N THR A 60 15.97 7.85 -3.97
CA THR A 60 16.40 6.47 -4.25
C THR A 60 15.30 5.46 -3.95
N ILE A 61 14.60 5.60 -2.82
CA ILE A 61 13.44 4.76 -2.49
C ILE A 61 12.33 4.96 -3.52
N ARG A 62 12.01 6.21 -3.87
CA ARG A 62 10.97 6.51 -4.86
C ARG A 62 11.31 5.93 -6.23
N GLU A 63 12.57 5.99 -6.62
CA GLU A 63 13.05 5.43 -7.88
C GLU A 63 12.91 3.91 -7.90
N ARG A 64 13.49 3.21 -6.91
CA ARG A 64 13.42 1.75 -6.80
C ARG A 64 12.00 1.23 -6.69
N PHE A 65 11.15 1.91 -5.92
CA PHE A 65 9.74 1.58 -5.82
C PHE A 65 9.05 1.67 -7.20
N ARG A 66 9.38 2.68 -8.00
CA ARG A 66 8.80 2.85 -9.34
C ARG A 66 9.35 1.84 -10.35
N THR A 67 10.65 1.56 -10.34
CA THR A 67 11.32 0.73 -11.34
C THR A 67 11.22 -0.76 -11.05
N GLU A 68 11.32 -1.16 -9.79
CA GLU A 68 11.31 -2.58 -9.40
C GLU A 68 9.91 -3.02 -8.98
N TYR A 69 9.32 -2.32 -8.00
CA TYR A 69 8.07 -2.76 -7.39
C TYR A 69 6.87 -2.55 -8.31
N LEU A 70 6.67 -1.35 -8.87
CA LEU A 70 5.51 -1.10 -9.76
C LEU A 70 5.57 -1.91 -11.07
N VAL A 71 6.77 -2.13 -11.63
CA VAL A 71 6.94 -2.98 -12.81
C VAL A 71 6.55 -4.42 -12.49
N ARG A 72 7.00 -4.95 -11.35
CA ARG A 72 6.62 -6.29 -10.87
C ARG A 72 5.12 -6.39 -10.60
N LEU A 73 4.52 -5.37 -9.98
CA LEU A 73 3.09 -5.30 -9.71
C LEU A 73 2.27 -5.31 -10.99
N LYS A 74 2.70 -4.56 -12.02
CA LYS A 74 2.06 -4.54 -13.34
C LYS A 74 2.09 -5.92 -14.00
N LEU A 75 3.24 -6.60 -13.95
CA LEU A 75 3.41 -7.96 -14.49
C LEU A 75 2.50 -8.97 -13.80
N ILE A 76 2.36 -8.90 -12.47
CA ILE A 76 1.46 -9.77 -11.70
C ILE A 76 0.00 -9.47 -12.09
N SER A 77 -0.36 -8.19 -12.20
CA SER A 77 -1.72 -7.78 -12.57
C SER A 77 -2.15 -8.20 -13.97
N THR A 78 -1.23 -8.35 -14.94
CA THR A 78 -1.55 -8.81 -16.30
C THR A 78 -1.53 -10.33 -16.46
N LYS A 79 -0.87 -11.05 -15.56
CA LYS A 79 -0.79 -12.53 -15.58
C LYS A 79 -1.95 -13.23 -14.87
N GLY A 80 -2.74 -12.51 -14.08
CA GLY A 80 -3.91 -13.08 -13.42
C GLY A 80 -5.03 -13.38 -14.41
N SER A 81 -5.40 -14.65 -14.55
CA SER A 81 -6.75 -15.02 -14.98
C SER A 81 -7.78 -14.29 -14.08
N PRO A 82 -9.01 -14.03 -14.55
CA PRO A 82 -10.05 -13.44 -13.70
C PRO A 82 -10.24 -14.33 -12.47
N LYS A 83 -9.65 -13.92 -11.34
CA LYS A 83 -9.77 -14.63 -10.08
C LYS A 83 -11.20 -14.46 -9.59
N GLU A 84 -11.86 -15.57 -9.30
CA GLU A 84 -13.23 -15.55 -8.79
C GLU A 84 -13.23 -14.97 -7.37
N LEU A 85 -14.15 -14.04 -7.12
CA LEU A 85 -14.26 -13.36 -5.83
C LEU A 85 -14.73 -14.34 -4.75
N SER A 86 -14.10 -14.28 -3.58
CA SER A 86 -14.43 -15.15 -2.45
C SER A 86 -14.91 -14.35 -1.24
N VAL A 87 -15.79 -14.97 -0.44
CA VAL A 87 -16.24 -14.40 0.83
C VAL A 87 -15.05 -14.15 1.75
N GLY A 88 -15.05 -12.99 2.40
CA GLY A 88 -14.01 -12.57 3.32
C GLY A 88 -12.83 -11.83 2.68
N GLU A 89 -12.77 -11.73 1.35
CA GLU A 89 -11.73 -11.00 0.62
C GLU A 89 -11.99 -9.48 0.64
N THR A 90 -10.93 -8.68 0.79
CA THR A 90 -11.01 -7.21 0.80
C THR A 90 -10.84 -6.66 -0.61
N VAL A 91 -11.74 -5.77 -1.01
CA VAL A 91 -11.94 -5.30 -2.37
C VAL A 91 -12.09 -3.78 -2.41
N LEU A 92 -11.68 -3.15 -3.52
CA LEU A 92 -11.93 -1.73 -3.78
C LEU A 92 -13.24 -1.54 -4.54
N ILE A 93 -14.11 -0.66 -4.04
CA ILE A 93 -15.38 -0.32 -4.69
C ILE A 93 -15.16 0.83 -5.65
N GLY A 94 -15.08 0.51 -6.94
CA GLY A 94 -14.95 1.52 -7.98
C GLY A 94 -16.28 2.07 -8.50
N ASN A 95 -16.42 3.40 -8.45
CA ASN A 95 -17.43 4.17 -9.19
C ASN A 95 -16.74 5.07 -10.23
N ASN A 96 -17.31 5.15 -11.43
CA ASN A 96 -16.83 6.03 -12.52
C ASN A 96 -16.82 7.52 -12.12
N ASN A 97 -17.61 7.90 -11.11
CA ASN A 97 -17.70 9.29 -10.65
C ASN A 97 -16.63 9.69 -9.61
N SER A 98 -15.74 8.77 -9.22
CA SER A 98 -14.74 8.98 -8.15
C SER A 98 -13.35 8.58 -8.62
N LYS A 99 -12.32 9.34 -8.20
CA LYS A 99 -10.93 8.98 -8.52
C LYS A 99 -10.60 7.66 -7.82
N ARG A 100 -9.73 6.85 -8.43
CA ARG A 100 -9.33 5.55 -7.88
C ARG A 100 -8.75 5.61 -6.46
N ILE A 101 -8.15 6.75 -6.11
CA ILE A 101 -7.57 6.96 -4.77
C ILE A 101 -8.66 7.14 -3.69
N ASP A 102 -9.85 7.56 -4.10
CA ASP A 102 -11.00 7.80 -3.21
C ASP A 102 -11.92 6.57 -3.16
N TRP A 103 -11.55 5.45 -3.79
CA TRP A 103 -12.36 4.25 -3.80
C TRP A 103 -12.33 3.59 -2.42
N PRO A 104 -13.49 3.40 -1.77
CA PRO A 104 -13.52 2.77 -0.45
C PRO A 104 -13.13 1.30 -0.54
N LEU A 105 -12.41 0.82 0.48
CA LEU A 105 -12.23 -0.61 0.70
C LEU A 105 -13.48 -1.19 1.36
N ALA A 106 -13.86 -2.39 0.97
CA ALA A 106 -14.90 -3.17 1.61
C ALA A 106 -14.53 -4.66 1.63
N ARG A 107 -15.18 -5.44 2.50
CA ARG A 107 -14.96 -6.87 2.61
C ARG A 107 -16.17 -7.61 2.07
N ILE A 108 -15.96 -8.61 1.24
CA ILE A 108 -17.08 -9.39 0.71
C ILE A 108 -17.73 -10.20 1.84
N THR A 109 -19.01 -9.98 2.09
CA THR A 109 -19.81 -10.74 3.05
C THR A 109 -20.46 -11.96 2.39
N GLU A 110 -20.97 -11.81 1.17
CA GLU A 110 -21.63 -12.89 0.42
C GLU A 110 -21.36 -12.76 -1.08
N THR A 111 -21.32 -13.89 -1.81
CA THR A 111 -21.17 -13.92 -3.27
C THR A 111 -22.39 -14.58 -3.92
N ILE A 112 -22.94 -13.94 -4.95
CA ILE A 112 -24.10 -14.44 -5.70
C ILE A 112 -23.63 -14.83 -7.11
N LYS A 113 -23.70 -16.14 -7.39
CA LYS A 113 -23.35 -16.72 -8.68
C LYS A 113 -24.53 -16.61 -9.66
N GLY A 114 -24.22 -16.30 -10.92
CA GLY A 114 -25.17 -16.33 -12.02
C GLY A 114 -25.51 -17.75 -12.47
N LYS A 115 -26.45 -17.86 -13.42
CA LYS A 115 -26.88 -19.14 -14.02
C LYS A 115 -25.74 -19.88 -14.74
N ASP A 116 -24.71 -19.15 -15.15
CA ASP A 116 -23.48 -19.63 -15.78
C ASP A 116 -22.36 -19.94 -14.77
N GLY A 117 -22.66 -19.94 -13.47
CA GLY A 117 -21.73 -20.29 -12.39
C GLY A 117 -20.75 -19.19 -11.98
N HIS A 118 -20.73 -18.05 -12.66
CA HIS A 118 -19.80 -16.95 -12.40
C HIS A 118 -20.35 -15.95 -11.38
N VAL A 119 -19.52 -15.47 -10.46
CA VAL A 119 -19.89 -14.40 -9.51
C VAL A 119 -20.02 -13.05 -10.23
N ARG A 120 -21.21 -12.46 -10.20
CA ARG A 120 -21.49 -11.12 -10.80
C ARG A 120 -21.89 -10.07 -9.77
N VAL A 121 -22.47 -10.51 -8.65
CA VAL A 121 -22.94 -9.64 -7.58
C VAL A 121 -22.34 -10.13 -6.28
N VAL A 122 -21.87 -9.18 -5.47
CA VAL A 122 -21.34 -9.43 -4.14
C VAL A 122 -22.03 -8.51 -3.15
N LYS A 123 -22.26 -9.02 -1.95
CA LYS A 123 -22.66 -8.22 -0.80
C LYS A 123 -21.38 -7.84 -0.04
N LEU A 124 -21.35 -6.61 0.44
CA LEU A 124 -20.19 -6.00 1.10
C LEU A 124 -20.46 -5.83 2.60
#